data_AF-A0A7X7KW37-F1
#
_entry.id   AF-A0A7X7KW37-F1
#
_cell.length_a   1.000
_cell.length_b   1.000
_cell.length_c   1.000
_cell.angle_alpha   90.00
_cell.angle_beta   90.00
_cell.angle_gamma   90.00
#
_symmetry.space_group_name_H-M   'P 1'
#
loop_
_entity.id
_entity.type
_entity.pdbx_description
1 polymer ?
#
loop_
_entity_poly.entity_id
_entity_poly.type
_entity_poly.pdbx_seq_one_letter_code
_entity_poly.pdbx_strand_id
1 'polypeptide(L)'
;MNVHPNHVRRASRARGSRMTGRHRSFRRARGAAWIACGALALLAGCVTNPISGRQQFSLVGKGQLLALAREAVPAQFSSDYGVASDRQANAYVAQVGQRLVATLKPEDVVFPD
;
A
#
# COMPACT_ATOMS: atom_id res chain seq x y z
N MET A 1 45.57 -37.56 72.40
CA MET A 1 46.13 -36.26 71.98
C MET A 1 46.59 -36.35 70.53
N ASN A 2 46.03 -35.58 69.60
CA ASN A 2 46.77 -34.61 68.76
C ASN A 2 45.81 -33.81 67.87
N VAL A 3 46.25 -32.62 67.48
CA VAL A 3 45.43 -31.42 67.24
C VAL A 3 45.47 -30.98 65.76
N HIS A 4 44.38 -30.33 65.36
CA HIS A 4 44.21 -29.29 64.34
C HIS A 4 43.89 -29.61 62.85
N PRO A 5 43.08 -28.73 62.21
CA PRO A 5 42.28 -28.94 61.01
C PRO A 5 42.93 -28.29 59.79
N ASN A 6 42.29 -28.40 58.61
CA ASN A 6 42.64 -27.52 57.49
C ASN A 6 41.44 -27.11 56.60
N HIS A 7 41.21 -25.79 56.64
CA HIS A 7 40.87 -24.87 55.55
C HIS A 7 39.72 -25.16 54.57
N VAL A 8 38.61 -24.49 54.86
CA VAL A 8 37.82 -23.59 53.97
C VAL A 8 38.26 -23.50 52.51
N ARG A 9 37.35 -23.80 51.56
CA ARG A 9 37.21 -23.03 50.32
C ARG A 9 35.73 -22.80 50.00
N ARG A 10 35.26 -21.57 50.21
CA ARG A 10 34.00 -21.07 49.64
C ARG A 10 34.17 -21.02 48.12
N ALA A 11 33.38 -21.79 47.39
CA ALA A 11 33.24 -21.62 45.95
C ALA A 11 32.54 -20.28 45.67
N SER A 12 33.26 -19.39 45.01
CA SER A 12 32.82 -18.10 44.51
C SER A 12 31.74 -18.29 43.44
N ARG A 13 30.56 -17.73 43.71
CA ARG A 13 29.41 -17.71 42.80
C ARG A 13 29.64 -16.62 41.74
N ALA A 14 30.25 -16.97 40.61
CA ALA A 14 30.35 -16.07 39.46
C ALA A 14 28.98 -15.95 38.75
N ARG A 15 28.24 -14.88 39.07
CA ARG A 15 27.06 -14.43 38.30
C ARG A 15 27.55 -13.73 37.03
N GLY A 16 27.69 -14.49 35.94
CA GLY A 16 27.81 -13.94 34.58
C GLY A 16 26.45 -13.48 34.09
N SER A 17 26.10 -12.21 34.33
CA SER A 17 24.87 -11.58 33.89
C SER A 17 24.82 -11.42 32.37
N ARG A 18 23.77 -11.96 31.78
CA ARG A 18 23.39 -11.93 30.36
C ARG A 18 23.27 -10.48 29.85
N MET A 19 24.27 -9.99 29.11
CA MET A 19 24.15 -8.75 28.32
C MET A 19 24.35 -9.03 26.82
N THR A 20 23.56 -9.94 26.24
CA THR A 20 23.55 -10.18 24.77
C THR A 20 22.14 -10.27 24.16
N GLY A 21 21.08 -10.18 24.98
CA GLY A 21 19.69 -10.27 24.53
C GLY A 21 19.11 -8.96 23.97
N ARG A 22 19.53 -7.81 24.52
CA ARG A 22 18.91 -6.50 24.23
C ARG A 22 19.18 -5.98 22.81
N HIS A 23 20.32 -6.32 22.21
CA HIS A 23 20.67 -5.90 20.85
C HIS A 23 19.96 -6.75 19.77
N ARG A 24 19.70 -8.04 20.05
CA ARG A 24 18.98 -8.94 19.14
C ARG A 24 17.48 -8.67 19.11
N SER A 25 16.88 -8.33 20.24
CA SER A 25 15.46 -7.93 20.31
C SER A 25 15.21 -6.60 19.61
N PHE A 26 16.12 -5.62 19.75
CA PHE A 26 15.99 -4.32 19.07
C PHE A 26 16.09 -4.42 17.54
N ARG A 27 16.99 -5.26 17.00
CA ARG A 27 17.11 -5.51 15.55
C ARG A 27 15.89 -6.23 14.97
N ARG A 28 15.32 -7.20 15.72
CA ARG A 28 14.09 -7.92 15.32
C ARG A 28 12.86 -7.02 15.34
N ALA A 29 12.73 -6.17 16.36
CA ALA A 29 11.64 -5.19 16.46
C ALA A 29 11.67 -4.18 15.30
N ARG A 30 12.86 -3.71 14.92
CA ARG A 30 13.02 -2.81 13.76
C ARG A 30 12.67 -3.50 12.43
N GLY A 31 13.09 -4.75 12.24
CA GLY A 31 12.70 -5.53 11.05
C GLY A 31 11.19 -5.76 10.97
N ALA A 32 10.55 -6.09 12.09
CA ALA A 32 9.10 -6.24 12.16
C ALA A 32 8.36 -4.93 11.84
N ALA A 33 8.87 -3.78 12.31
CA ALA A 33 8.30 -2.48 11.99
C ALA A 33 8.35 -2.16 10.48
N TRP A 34 9.46 -2.45 9.80
CA TRP A 34 9.57 -2.26 8.34
C TRP A 34 8.61 -3.15 7.56
N ILE A 35 8.47 -4.42 7.95
CA ILE A 35 7.52 -5.34 7.32
C ILE A 35 6.08 -4.86 7.53
N ALA A 36 5.74 -4.41 8.75
CA ALA A 36 4.42 -3.87 9.04
C ALA A 36 4.11 -2.62 8.20
N CYS A 37 5.06 -1.69 8.06
CA CYS A 37 4.90 -0.52 7.19
C CYS A 37 4.73 -0.90 5.71
N GLY A 38 5.51 -1.87 5.22
CA GLY A 38 5.38 -2.37 3.84
C GLY A 38 4.01 -3.03 3.59
N ALA A 39 3.53 -3.84 4.53
CA ALA A 39 2.20 -4.45 4.45
C ALA A 39 1.07 -3.41 4.48
N LEU A 40 1.20 -2.36 5.30
CA LEU A 40 0.23 -1.27 5.35
C LEU A 40 0.19 -0.48 4.04
N ALA A 41 1.35 -0.26 3.40
CA ALA A 41 1.44 0.41 2.10
C ALA A 41 0.74 -0.38 0.99
N LEU A 42 0.80 -1.73 1.02
CA LEU A 42 0.10 -2.58 0.05
C LEU A 42 -1.42 -2.52 0.20
N LEU A 43 -1.92 -2.42 1.44
CA LEU A 43 -3.35 -2.30 1.71
C LEU A 43 -3.93 -0.95 1.27
N ALA A 44 -3.12 0.11 1.25
CA ALA A 44 -3.53 1.45 0.81
C ALA A 44 -3.83 1.54 -0.71
N GLY A 45 -3.44 0.53 -1.51
CA GLY A 45 -3.72 0.48 -2.94
C GLY A 45 -5.01 -0.26 -3.32
N CYS A 46 -5.76 -0.78 -2.35
CA CYS A 46 -7.02 -1.49 -2.64
C CYS A 46 -8.16 -0.50 -2.92
N VAL A 47 -8.85 -0.71 -4.04
CA VAL A 47 -10.06 0.00 -4.45
C VAL A 47 -11.23 -0.99 -4.55
N THR A 48 -12.44 -0.53 -4.25
CA THR A 48 -13.63 -1.37 -4.39
C THR A 48 -14.09 -1.37 -5.84
N ASN A 49 -14.26 -2.55 -6.44
CA ASN A 49 -14.85 -2.67 -7.76
C ASN A 49 -16.39 -2.59 -7.62
N PRO A 50 -17.04 -1.55 -8.16
CA PRO A 50 -18.46 -1.29 -7.95
C PRO A 50 -19.37 -2.34 -8.58
N ILE A 51 -18.89 -3.09 -9.57
CA ILE A 51 -19.65 -4.13 -10.28
C ILE A 51 -19.71 -5.42 -9.44
N SER A 52 -18.60 -5.78 -8.78
CA SER A 52 -18.48 -7.04 -8.03
C SER A 52 -18.56 -6.88 -6.52
N GLY A 53 -18.42 -5.66 -5.99
CA GLY A 53 -18.30 -5.36 -4.57
C GLY A 53 -17.00 -5.83 -3.91
N ARG A 54 -16.04 -6.38 -4.67
CA ARG A 54 -14.79 -6.93 -4.14
C ARG A 54 -13.68 -5.89 -4.16
N GLN A 55 -12.78 -5.97 -3.17
CA GLN A 55 -11.54 -5.20 -3.15
C GLN A 55 -10.60 -5.71 -4.25
N GLN A 56 -10.02 -4.78 -5.00
CA GLN A 56 -9.05 -5.02 -6.06
C GLN A 56 -7.87 -4.08 -5.90
N PHE A 57 -6.67 -4.57 -6.17
CA PHE A 57 -5.47 -3.76 -6.06
C PHE A 57 -5.32 -2.85 -7.28
N SER A 58 -5.19 -1.54 -7.06
CA SER A 58 -4.87 -0.56 -8.10
C SER A 58 -3.42 -0.11 -8.00
N LEU A 59 -2.65 -0.36 -9.05
CA LEU A 59 -1.25 0.10 -9.15
C LEU A 59 -1.15 1.59 -9.47
N VAL A 60 -2.21 2.16 -10.03
CA VAL A 60 -2.24 3.52 -10.58
C VAL A 60 -3.39 4.29 -9.94
N GLY A 61 -3.08 5.45 -9.36
CA GLY A 61 -4.10 6.36 -8.83
C GLY A 61 -4.75 7.21 -9.92
N LYS A 62 -5.88 7.85 -9.60
CA LYS A 62 -6.62 8.76 -10.49
C LYS A 62 -5.73 9.80 -11.18
N GLY A 63 -4.88 10.50 -10.42
CA GLY A 63 -4.00 11.54 -10.99
C GLY A 63 -3.03 11.01 -12.05
N GLN A 64 -2.46 9.83 -11.82
CA GLN A 64 -1.56 9.18 -12.76
C GLN A 64 -2.33 8.62 -13.97
N LEU A 65 -3.54 8.09 -13.78
CA LEU A 65 -4.43 7.72 -14.89
C LEU A 65 -4.75 8.92 -15.80
N LEU A 66 -5.04 10.09 -15.21
CA LEU A 66 -5.29 11.32 -15.97
C LEU A 66 -4.05 11.79 -16.73
N ALA A 67 -2.86 11.70 -16.12
CA ALA A 67 -1.61 12.04 -16.80
C ALA A 67 -1.34 11.11 -17.99
N LEU A 68 -1.48 9.80 -17.79
CA LEU A 68 -1.31 8.81 -18.84
C LEU A 68 -2.31 8.99 -19.98
N ALA A 69 -3.58 9.29 -19.66
CA ALA A 69 -4.61 9.55 -20.67
C ALA A 69 -4.27 10.77 -21.55
N ARG A 70 -3.74 11.85 -20.97
CA ARG A 70 -3.34 13.05 -21.72
C ARG A 70 -2.19 12.77 -22.69
N GLU A 71 -1.29 11.86 -22.34
CA GLU A 71 -0.17 11.46 -23.19
C GLU A 71 -0.60 10.44 -24.27
N ALA A 72 -1.36 9.42 -23.88
CA ALA A 72 -1.69 8.30 -24.76
C ALA A 72 -2.82 8.63 -25.77
N VAL A 73 -3.83 9.41 -25.37
CA VAL A 73 -5.01 9.67 -26.24
C VAL A 73 -4.65 10.32 -27.57
N PRO A 74 -3.86 11.41 -27.60
CA PRO A 74 -3.47 12.04 -28.86
C PRO A 74 -2.63 11.12 -29.76
N ALA A 75 -1.73 10.35 -29.15
CA ALA A 75 -0.74 9.56 -29.86
C ALA A 75 -1.26 8.22 -30.39
N GLN A 76 -2.29 7.64 -29.75
CA GLN A 76 -2.73 6.26 -30.03
C GLN A 76 -4.20 6.16 -30.48
N PHE A 77 -5.07 7.09 -30.07
CA PHE A 77 -6.51 7.00 -30.36
C PHE A 77 -6.97 8.11 -31.31
N SER A 78 -6.51 9.34 -31.08
CA SER A 78 -6.90 10.48 -31.91
C SER A 78 -6.04 10.62 -33.18
N SER A 79 -4.90 9.94 -33.29
CA SER A 79 -4.09 9.92 -34.51
C SER A 79 -4.79 9.23 -35.68
N ASP A 80 -5.49 8.14 -35.39
CA ASP A 80 -6.05 7.25 -36.41
C ASP A 80 -7.43 7.74 -36.88
N TYR A 81 -8.22 8.32 -35.97
CA TYR A 81 -9.61 8.70 -36.22
C TYR A 81 -9.93 10.18 -35.96
N GLY A 82 -9.11 10.87 -35.16
CA GLY A 82 -9.36 12.27 -34.80
C GLY A 82 -10.70 12.51 -34.08
N VAL A 83 -11.09 13.77 -34.00
CA VAL A 83 -12.43 14.16 -33.55
C VAL A 83 -13.38 14.02 -34.72
N ALA A 84 -14.55 13.41 -34.50
CA ALA A 84 -15.58 13.31 -35.52
C ALA A 84 -16.01 14.70 -36.02
N SER A 85 -16.14 14.88 -37.33
CA SER A 85 -16.48 16.18 -37.93
C SER A 85 -17.91 16.64 -37.61
N ASP A 86 -18.82 15.71 -37.31
CA ASP A 86 -20.21 16.01 -36.97
C ASP A 86 -20.33 16.58 -35.55
N ARG A 87 -20.53 17.89 -35.48
CA ARG A 87 -20.69 18.62 -34.21
C ARG A 87 -21.99 18.24 -33.48
N GLN A 88 -23.06 17.94 -34.21
CA GLN A 88 -24.33 17.58 -33.58
C GLN A 88 -24.22 16.20 -32.91
N ALA A 89 -23.57 15.25 -33.58
CA ALA A 89 -23.29 13.94 -32.99
C ALA A 89 -22.38 14.06 -31.75
N ASN A 90 -21.31 14.83 -31.82
CA ASN A 90 -20.44 15.08 -30.66
C ASN A 90 -21.20 15.70 -29.48
N ALA A 91 -22.04 16.71 -29.74
CA ALA A 91 -22.85 17.35 -28.72
C ALA A 91 -23.86 16.38 -28.09
N TYR A 92 -24.48 15.53 -28.90
CA TYR A 92 -25.42 14.51 -28.43
C TYR A 92 -24.72 13.50 -27.50
N VAL A 93 -23.58 12.95 -27.91
CA VAL A 93 -22.82 11.99 -27.08
C VAL A 93 -22.35 12.64 -25.78
N ALA A 94 -21.86 13.87 -25.83
CA ALA A 94 -21.47 14.61 -24.63
C ALA A 94 -22.66 14.82 -23.68
N GLN A 95 -23.83 15.20 -24.22
CA GLN A 95 -25.04 15.39 -23.44
C GLN A 95 -25.50 14.09 -22.77
N VAL A 96 -25.52 12.97 -23.50
CA VAL A 96 -25.87 11.66 -22.94
C VAL A 96 -24.88 11.27 -21.86
N GLY A 97 -23.58 11.43 -22.10
CA GLY A 97 -22.53 11.14 -21.12
C GLY A 97 -22.71 11.92 -19.81
N GLN A 98 -22.99 13.22 -19.90
CA GLN A 98 -23.25 14.06 -18.72
C GLN A 98 -24.50 13.61 -17.94
N ARG A 99 -25.58 13.21 -18.64
CA ARG A 99 -26.78 12.67 -17.99
C ARG A 99 -26.50 11.35 -17.27
N LEU A 100 -25.70 10.47 -17.86
CA LEU A 100 -25.31 9.20 -17.23
C LEU A 100 -24.53 9.43 -15.94
N VAL A 101 -23.52 10.32 -15.97
CA VAL A 101 -22.73 10.67 -14.79
C VAL A 101 -23.62 11.20 -13.66
N ALA A 102 -24.64 12.01 -13.97
CA ALA A 102 -25.58 12.53 -12.98
C ALA A 102 -26.47 11.46 -12.31
N THR A 103 -26.55 10.25 -12.86
CA THR A 103 -27.30 9.13 -12.27
C THR A 103 -26.45 8.25 -11.34
N LEU A 104 -25.13 8.42 -11.33
CA LEU A 104 -24.22 7.60 -10.54
C LEU A 104 -24.32 7.93 -9.05
N LYS A 105 -24.24 6.90 -8.22
CA LYS A 105 -24.08 7.00 -6.77
C LYS A 105 -22.59 6.93 -6.40
N PRO A 106 -22.19 7.34 -5.18
CA PRO A 106 -20.80 7.24 -4.73
C PRO A 106 -20.24 5.82 -4.80
N GLU A 107 -21.07 4.81 -4.54
CA GLU A 107 -20.71 3.39 -4.64
C GLU A 107 -20.46 2.90 -6.07
N ASP A 108 -20.90 3.64 -7.10
CA ASP A 108 -20.68 3.29 -8.51
C ASP A 108 -19.32 3.79 -9.03
N VAL A 109 -18.59 4.59 -8.25
CA VAL A 109 -17.38 5.30 -8.69
C VAL A 109 -16.12 4.70 -8.06
N VAL A 110 -15.20 4.21 -8.90
CA VAL A 110 -13.91 3.61 -8.45
C VAL A 110 -12.98 4.64 -7.81
N PHE A 111 -12.93 5.85 -8.38
CA PHE A 111 -12.08 6.94 -7.92
C PHE A 111 -12.90 8.22 -7.68
N PRO A 112 -13.51 8.37 -6.50
CA PRO A 112 -14.28 9.57 -6.17
C PRO A 112 -13.41 10.85 -6.26
N ASP A 113 -14.06 12.00 -6.43
CA ASP A 113 -13.44 13.32 -6.33
C ASP A 113 -13.05 13.67 -4.88
#